data_AF-B6BHC3-F1
#
_entry.id   AF-B6BHC3-F1
#
_cell.length_a   1.000
_cell.length_b   1.000
_cell.length_c   1.000
_cell.angle_alpha   90.00
_cell.angle_beta   90.00
_cell.angle_gamma   90.00
#
_symmetry.space_group_name_H-M   'P 1'
#
loop_
_entity.id
_entity.type
_entity.pdbx_description
1 polymer ?
#
loop_
_entity_poly.entity_id
_entity_poly.type
_entity_poly.pdbx_seq_one_letter_code
_entity_poly.pdbx_strand_id
1 'polypeptide(L)'
;MKKTLSVLVLFFTTLIMLGCGPAKLTPAQQTLVDSQASLYTQVAMWTEKNKVQGLNFSRGLLIPINAQVKIISASNNGIVFKYLGAEITYTTSTKYTKIDTSEMLNRLFAKSTVDLSKYDEAVKENIKNGKVVVGMTKDEVLLARGYPPLHQTLSLKADLWKYWDHRFKTSQYKFQDNRVVEIIGGAT
;
A
#
# COMPACT_ATOMS: atom_id res chain seq x y z
N MET A 1 5.36 -8.28 68.19
CA MET A 1 4.24 -7.73 67.40
C MET A 1 4.80 -7.13 66.12
N LYS A 2 4.24 -7.55 64.97
CA LYS A 2 4.84 -7.46 63.63
C LYS A 2 4.87 -6.00 63.12
N LYS A 3 6.03 -5.55 62.63
CA LYS A 3 6.17 -4.27 61.90
C LYS A 3 5.71 -4.48 60.46
N THR A 4 4.67 -3.78 60.04
CA THR A 4 4.17 -3.77 58.65
C THR A 4 5.04 -2.85 57.79
N LEU A 5 5.72 -3.44 56.81
CA LEU A 5 6.49 -2.73 55.80
C LEU A 5 5.56 -2.46 54.60
N SER A 6 5.11 -1.21 54.43
CA SER A 6 4.38 -0.79 53.24
C SER A 6 5.36 -0.63 52.07
N VAL A 7 5.28 -1.53 51.10
CA VAL A 7 5.98 -1.41 49.82
C VAL A 7 5.12 -0.56 48.89
N LEU A 8 5.54 0.69 48.68
CA LEU A 8 4.94 1.59 47.70
C LEU A 8 5.46 1.20 46.31
N VAL A 9 4.68 0.43 45.55
CA VAL A 9 4.99 0.08 44.16
C VAL A 9 4.63 1.27 43.28
N LEU A 10 5.62 2.10 42.94
CA LEU A 10 5.47 3.11 41.89
C LEU A 10 5.43 2.40 40.53
N PHE A 11 4.25 2.35 39.92
CA PHE A 11 4.10 1.97 38.51
C PHE A 11 4.76 3.05 37.64
N PHE A 12 6.01 2.82 37.24
CA PHE A 12 6.63 3.56 36.15
C PHE A 12 5.98 3.08 34.84
N THR A 13 4.87 3.71 34.44
CA THR A 13 4.37 3.61 33.07
C THR A 13 5.38 4.28 32.15
N THR A 14 6.35 3.51 31.67
CA THR A 14 7.22 3.87 30.56
C THR A 14 6.35 3.98 29.32
N LEU A 15 5.91 5.21 29.02
CA LEU A 15 5.36 5.57 27.74
C LEU A 15 6.50 5.43 26.72
N ILE A 16 6.56 4.28 26.06
CA ILE A 16 7.51 4.04 24.98
C ILE A 16 7.06 4.93 23.81
N MET A 17 7.54 6.16 23.79
CA MET A 17 7.51 7.04 22.62
C MET A 17 8.42 6.41 21.57
N LEU A 18 7.91 5.41 20.85
CA LEU A 18 8.53 4.94 19.61
C LEU A 18 8.54 6.13 18.65
N GLY A 19 9.71 6.76 18.55
CA GLY A 19 9.95 7.91 17.68
C GLY A 19 9.45 7.64 16.26
N CYS A 20 8.37 8.33 15.91
CA CYS A 20 7.87 8.49 14.56
C CYS A 20 7.56 9.98 14.40
N GLY A 21 8.40 10.70 13.66
CA GLY A 21 8.04 12.05 13.26
C GLY A 21 6.75 12.02 12.44
N PRO A 22 5.83 12.97 12.65
CA PRO A 22 4.58 13.04 11.88
C PRO A 22 4.88 13.16 10.38
N ALA A 23 4.03 12.56 9.55
CA ALA A 23 4.07 12.81 8.11
C ALA A 23 3.76 14.28 7.85
N LYS A 24 4.38 14.87 6.82
CA LYS A 24 3.99 16.20 6.33
C LYS A 24 2.71 16.09 5.51
N LEU A 25 1.56 16.05 6.18
CA LEU A 25 0.24 15.96 5.54
C LEU A 25 -0.30 17.35 5.20
N THR A 26 -1.09 17.42 4.13
CA THR A 26 -1.94 18.59 3.86
C THR A 26 -3.09 18.66 4.87
N PRO A 27 -3.71 19.84 5.11
CA PRO A 27 -4.86 19.96 6.01
C PRO A 27 -6.03 19.02 5.63
N ALA A 28 -6.26 18.83 4.33
CA ALA A 28 -7.28 17.92 3.83
C ALA A 28 -6.96 16.46 4.22
N GLN A 29 -5.72 16.02 4.04
CA GLN A 29 -5.29 14.67 4.45
C GLN A 29 -5.29 14.49 5.96
N GLN A 30 -4.90 15.51 6.73
CA GLN A 30 -4.97 15.45 8.19
C GLN A 30 -6.42 15.23 8.65
N THR A 31 -7.38 15.94 8.04
CA THR A 31 -8.81 15.74 8.30
C THR A 31 -9.26 14.31 8.01
N LEU A 32 -8.74 13.66 6.97
CA LEU A 32 -9.06 12.25 6.66
C LEU A 32 -8.59 11.30 7.78
N VAL A 33 -7.42 11.57 8.37
CA VAL A 33 -6.86 10.78 9.48
C VAL A 33 -7.64 11.04 10.76
N ASP A 34 -7.84 12.30 11.12
CA ASP A 34 -8.48 12.71 12.38
C ASP A 34 -9.92 12.23 12.48
N SER A 35 -10.65 12.27 11.36
CA SER A 35 -12.04 11.78 11.28
C SER A 35 -12.16 10.27 11.04
N GLN A 36 -11.04 9.57 10.85
CA GLN A 36 -11.01 8.17 10.38
C GLN A 36 -11.95 7.94 9.19
N ALA A 37 -11.85 8.83 8.20
CA ALA A 37 -12.74 8.85 7.06
C ALA A 37 -12.76 7.50 6.34
N SER A 38 -13.95 7.07 5.92
CA SER A 38 -14.09 5.93 5.03
C SER A 38 -13.61 6.31 3.63
N LEU A 39 -12.64 5.57 3.11
CA LEU A 39 -12.05 5.75 1.79
C LEU A 39 -12.09 4.42 1.01
N TYR A 40 -11.69 4.47 -0.25
CA TYR A 40 -11.55 3.32 -1.13
C TYR A 40 -10.12 3.20 -1.64
N THR A 41 -9.62 1.97 -1.74
CA THR A 41 -8.34 1.71 -2.39
C THR A 41 -8.41 2.05 -3.88
N GLN A 42 -7.41 2.74 -4.39
CA GLN A 42 -7.33 3.17 -5.81
C GLN A 42 -6.55 2.19 -6.68
N VAL A 43 -5.84 1.25 -6.05
CA VAL A 43 -5.11 0.15 -6.69
C VAL A 43 -5.24 -1.10 -5.82
N ALA A 44 -5.08 -2.27 -6.44
CA ALA A 44 -4.90 -3.51 -5.69
C ALA A 44 -3.52 -3.59 -5.03
N MET A 45 -3.45 -4.26 -3.88
CA MET A 45 -2.22 -4.47 -3.11
C MET A 45 -2.30 -5.77 -2.29
N TRP A 46 -1.17 -6.29 -1.83
CA TRP A 46 -1.15 -7.52 -1.03
C TRP A 46 -0.62 -7.26 0.37
N THR A 47 -1.29 -7.87 1.35
CA THR A 47 -0.91 -7.84 2.75
C THR A 47 -0.47 -9.21 3.23
N GLU A 48 0.70 -9.28 3.85
CA GLU A 48 1.21 -10.45 4.54
C GLU A 48 1.49 -10.05 6.00
N LYS A 49 0.91 -10.77 6.95
CA LYS A 49 1.04 -10.47 8.39
C LYS A 49 0.68 -9.00 8.69
N ASN A 50 -0.45 -8.55 8.16
CA ASN A 50 -0.97 -7.19 8.31
C ASN A 50 -0.03 -6.08 7.81
N LYS A 51 0.83 -6.40 6.84
CA LYS A 51 1.78 -5.46 6.27
C LYS A 51 1.74 -5.48 4.75
N VAL A 52 1.52 -4.31 4.17
CA VAL A 52 1.75 -4.04 2.75
C VAL A 52 3.15 -3.47 2.60
N GLN A 53 3.99 -4.15 1.83
CA GLN A 53 5.38 -3.73 1.62
C GLN A 53 5.40 -2.56 0.61
N GLY A 54 6.12 -1.48 0.92
CA GLY A 54 6.28 -0.34 0.00
C GLY A 54 7.09 -0.65 -1.26
N LEU A 55 7.71 -1.84 -1.30
CA LEU A 55 8.29 -2.45 -2.50
C LEU A 55 7.25 -3.17 -3.36
N ASN A 56 5.97 -3.03 -3.03
CA ASN A 56 4.83 -3.61 -3.72
C ASN A 56 4.93 -5.12 -3.94
N PHE A 57 5.10 -5.87 -2.85
CA PHE A 57 5.13 -7.33 -2.88
C PHE A 57 3.74 -7.87 -3.22
N SER A 58 3.64 -8.86 -4.11
CA SER A 58 2.38 -9.58 -4.39
C SER A 58 2.33 -10.92 -3.66
N ARG A 59 2.21 -10.85 -2.33
CA ARG A 59 2.19 -12.03 -1.45
C ARG A 59 1.22 -11.87 -0.29
N GLY A 60 0.49 -12.94 0.02
CA GLY A 60 -0.48 -12.98 1.10
C GLY A 60 -1.89 -12.66 0.60
N LEU A 61 -2.68 -12.00 1.45
CA LEU A 61 -4.07 -11.65 1.14
C LEU A 61 -4.12 -10.47 0.17
N LEU A 62 -4.89 -10.60 -0.90
CA LEU A 62 -5.21 -9.50 -1.81
C LEU A 62 -6.18 -8.53 -1.11
N ILE A 63 -5.81 -7.26 -1.08
CA ILE A 63 -6.70 -6.13 -0.86
C ILE A 63 -7.06 -5.61 -2.25
N PRO A 64 -8.29 -5.87 -2.73
CA PRO A 64 -8.67 -5.52 -4.09
C PRO A 64 -8.74 -4.00 -4.26
N ILE A 65 -8.73 -3.55 -5.51
CA ILE A 65 -9.13 -2.18 -5.84
C ILE A 65 -10.56 -1.91 -5.35
N ASN A 66 -10.88 -0.66 -5.04
CA ASN A 66 -12.18 -0.23 -4.52
C ASN A 66 -12.57 -0.90 -3.19
N ALA A 67 -11.62 -1.47 -2.45
CA ALA A 67 -11.84 -1.95 -1.09
C ALA A 67 -12.08 -0.78 -0.16
N GLN A 68 -13.15 -0.85 0.63
CA GLN A 68 -13.43 0.15 1.66
C GLN A 68 -12.45 0.02 2.83
N VAL A 69 -11.86 1.15 3.23
CA VAL A 69 -10.88 1.23 4.32
C VAL A 69 -11.13 2.47 5.18
N LYS A 70 -10.53 2.49 6.38
CA LYS A 70 -10.46 3.70 7.22
C LYS A 70 -9.01 4.00 7.55
N ILE A 71 -8.55 5.24 7.33
CA ILE A 71 -7.19 5.62 7.70
C ILE A 71 -7.13 5.86 9.21
N ILE A 72 -6.18 5.23 9.89
CA ILE A 72 -6.01 5.29 11.34
C ILE A 72 -4.87 6.24 11.71
N SER A 73 -3.74 6.17 10.99
CA SER A 73 -2.63 7.10 11.17
C SER A 73 -1.76 7.16 9.92
N ALA A 74 -0.98 8.23 9.81
CA ALA A 74 0.04 8.39 8.78
C ALA A 74 1.28 9.07 9.38
N SER A 75 2.44 8.46 9.18
CA SER A 75 3.74 8.95 9.63
C SER A 75 4.76 8.89 8.51
N ASN A 76 5.99 9.36 8.73
CA ASN A 76 7.05 9.25 7.73
C ASN A 76 7.42 7.80 7.35
N ASN A 77 7.00 6.81 8.16
CA ASN A 77 7.32 5.40 7.98
C ASN A 77 6.18 4.58 7.37
N GLY A 78 4.99 5.16 7.21
CA GLY A 78 3.89 4.46 6.59
C GLY A 78 2.51 5.02 6.89
N ILE A 79 1.51 4.28 6.43
CA ILE A 79 0.08 4.53 6.61
C ILE A 79 -0.50 3.31 7.31
N VAL A 80 -1.22 3.52 8.40
CA VAL A 80 -2.00 2.49 9.07
C VAL A 80 -3.46 2.68 8.70
N PHE A 81 -4.11 1.64 8.19
CA PHE A 81 -5.50 1.66 7.80
C PHE A 81 -6.23 0.39 8.22
N LYS A 82 -7.53 0.49 8.47
CA LYS A 82 -8.38 -0.65 8.82
C LYS A 82 -9.01 -1.25 7.56
N TYR A 83 -8.89 -2.56 7.40
CA TYR A 83 -9.50 -3.35 6.33
C TYR A 83 -10.02 -4.67 6.90
N LEU A 84 -11.28 -5.01 6.64
CA LEU A 84 -11.95 -6.21 7.17
C LEU A 84 -11.75 -6.42 8.68
N GLY A 85 -11.76 -5.33 9.45
CA GLY A 85 -11.58 -5.39 10.90
C GLY A 85 -10.12 -5.39 11.38
N ALA A 86 -9.15 -5.72 10.52
CA ALA A 86 -7.73 -5.73 10.85
C ALA A 86 -7.06 -4.38 10.58
N GLU A 87 -6.10 -3.98 11.42
CA GLU A 87 -5.18 -2.88 11.11
C GLU A 87 -4.07 -3.37 10.21
N ILE A 88 -3.90 -2.70 9.08
CA ILE A 88 -2.90 -2.99 8.06
C ILE A 88 -1.93 -1.83 7.98
N THR A 89 -0.63 -2.14 7.97
CA THR A 89 0.44 -1.14 7.83
C THR A 89 1.00 -1.17 6.42
N TYR A 90 0.79 -0.09 5.66
CA TYR A 90 1.55 0.18 4.44
C TYR A 90 2.86 0.85 4.80
N THR A 91 3.99 0.21 4.52
CA THR A 91 5.30 0.80 4.83
C THR A 91 5.79 1.69 3.72
N THR A 92 6.21 2.91 4.07
CA THR A 92 6.95 3.80 3.18
C THR A 92 8.43 3.79 3.55
N SER A 93 9.30 4.04 2.57
CA SER A 93 10.72 4.21 2.83
C SER A 93 11.29 5.12 1.75
N THR A 94 11.72 6.32 2.12
CA THR A 94 12.30 7.30 1.19
C THR A 94 13.44 6.71 0.36
N LYS A 95 14.16 5.71 0.89
CA LYS A 95 15.19 4.96 0.15
C LYS A 95 14.64 4.23 -1.08
N TYR A 96 13.46 3.63 -0.97
CA TYR A 96 12.90 2.71 -1.97
C TYR A 96 11.66 3.24 -2.70
N THR A 97 10.71 3.84 -1.95
CA THR A 97 9.48 4.40 -2.51
C THR A 97 9.73 5.71 -3.23
N LYS A 98 10.79 6.46 -2.86
CA LYS A 98 11.20 7.77 -3.43
C LYS A 98 10.14 8.89 -3.37
N ILE A 99 8.94 8.60 -2.87
CA ILE A 99 7.88 9.55 -2.55
C ILE A 99 7.56 9.48 -1.06
N ASP A 100 7.04 10.58 -0.52
CA ASP A 100 6.64 10.69 0.87
C ASP A 100 5.25 10.08 1.12
N THR A 101 4.84 10.08 2.41
CA THR A 101 3.57 9.51 2.85
C THR A 101 2.35 10.30 2.34
N SER A 102 2.48 11.61 2.13
CA SER A 102 1.38 12.44 1.61
C SER A 102 1.07 12.06 0.16
N GLU A 103 2.10 11.99 -0.69
CA GLU A 103 1.97 11.54 -2.07
C GLU A 103 1.47 10.08 -2.13
N MET A 104 1.94 9.22 -1.22
CA MET A 104 1.48 7.84 -1.14
C MET A 104 0.00 7.72 -0.76
N LEU A 105 -0.50 8.54 0.17
CA LEU A 105 -1.93 8.58 0.51
C LEU A 105 -2.78 8.86 -0.73
N ASN A 106 -2.39 9.83 -1.55
CA ASN A 106 -3.12 10.21 -2.77
C ASN A 106 -3.13 9.09 -3.81
N ARG A 107 -2.04 8.31 -3.91
CA ARG A 107 -1.96 7.17 -4.83
C ARG A 107 -2.80 5.97 -4.42
N LEU A 108 -2.94 5.76 -3.12
CA LEU A 108 -3.54 4.54 -2.58
C LEU A 108 -5.02 4.71 -2.24
N PHE A 109 -5.47 5.90 -1.84
CA PHE A 109 -6.79 6.08 -1.26
C PHE A 109 -7.50 7.33 -1.78
N ALA A 110 -8.81 7.21 -2.02
CA ALA A 110 -9.67 8.34 -2.32
C ALA A 110 -11.07 8.17 -1.73
N LYS A 111 -11.84 9.25 -1.66
CA LYS A 111 -13.24 9.22 -1.17
C LYS A 111 -14.19 8.48 -2.12
N SER A 112 -13.84 8.40 -3.41
CA SER A 112 -14.62 7.72 -4.43
C SER A 112 -13.92 6.45 -4.89
N THR A 113 -14.70 5.50 -5.40
CA THR A 113 -14.19 4.33 -6.12
C THR A 113 -13.63 4.74 -7.47
N VAL A 114 -12.63 4.00 -7.94
CA VAL A 114 -12.19 4.03 -9.34
C VAL A 114 -13.32 3.50 -10.22
N ASP A 115 -13.69 4.28 -11.24
CA ASP A 115 -14.67 3.86 -12.23
C ASP A 115 -14.06 2.82 -13.17
N LEU A 116 -14.57 1.59 -13.06
CA LEU A 116 -14.16 0.48 -13.91
C LEU A 116 -15.10 0.27 -15.10
N SER A 117 -16.19 1.02 -15.22
CA SER A 117 -17.23 0.78 -16.24
C SER A 117 -16.70 0.87 -17.69
N LYS A 118 -15.65 1.67 -17.91
CA LYS A 118 -14.97 1.83 -19.19
C LYS A 118 -14.16 0.62 -19.66
N TYR A 119 -13.90 -0.35 -18.77
CA TYR A 119 -13.17 -1.57 -19.11
C TYR A 119 -14.14 -2.70 -19.45
N ASP A 120 -13.73 -3.55 -20.38
CA ASP A 120 -14.34 -4.82 -20.71
C ASP A 120 -14.25 -5.82 -19.54
N GLU A 121 -15.18 -6.79 -19.50
CA GLU A 121 -15.35 -7.69 -18.33
C GLU A 121 -14.08 -8.46 -17.99
N ALA A 122 -13.35 -8.96 -19.00
CA ALA A 122 -12.10 -9.67 -18.79
C ALA A 122 -11.02 -8.79 -18.13
N VAL A 123 -10.91 -7.52 -18.55
CA VAL A 123 -9.95 -6.57 -17.94
C VAL A 123 -10.40 -6.23 -16.52
N LYS A 124 -11.70 -6.00 -16.28
CA LYS A 124 -12.24 -5.75 -14.94
C LYS A 124 -11.94 -6.89 -13.98
N GLU A 125 -12.14 -8.13 -14.42
CA GLU A 125 -11.85 -9.31 -13.61
C GLU A 125 -10.37 -9.40 -13.26
N ASN A 126 -9.49 -9.21 -14.24
CA ASN A 126 -8.04 -9.22 -14.00
C ASN A 126 -7.63 -8.11 -13.02
N ILE A 127 -8.15 -6.88 -13.17
CA ILE A 127 -7.90 -5.76 -12.24
C ILE A 127 -8.35 -6.12 -10.82
N LYS A 128 -9.58 -6.62 -10.66
CA LYS A 128 -10.14 -6.97 -9.34
C LYS A 128 -9.36 -8.08 -8.64
N ASN A 129 -8.84 -9.04 -9.42
CA ASN A 129 -8.04 -10.15 -8.91
C ASN A 129 -6.53 -9.84 -8.83
N GLY A 130 -6.14 -8.61 -9.13
CA GLY A 130 -4.75 -8.16 -9.13
C GLY A 130 -3.84 -8.92 -10.09
N LYS A 131 -4.41 -9.38 -11.22
CA LYS A 131 -3.72 -10.18 -12.23
C LYS A 131 -3.32 -9.28 -13.41
N VAL A 132 -2.04 -9.36 -13.77
CA VAL A 132 -1.50 -8.71 -14.97
C VAL A 132 -1.40 -9.74 -16.09
N VAL A 133 -1.89 -9.40 -17.29
CA VAL A 133 -1.83 -10.24 -18.49
C VAL A 133 -1.26 -9.48 -19.68
N VAL A 134 -0.75 -10.20 -20.68
CA VAL A 134 -0.33 -9.61 -21.96
C VAL A 134 -1.49 -8.87 -22.59
N GLY A 135 -1.20 -7.72 -23.19
CA GLY A 135 -2.18 -6.81 -23.79
C GLY A 135 -2.65 -5.69 -22.86
N MET A 136 -2.50 -5.84 -21.53
CA MET A 136 -2.94 -4.80 -20.59
C MET A 136 -2.19 -3.48 -20.79
N THR A 137 -2.88 -2.36 -20.60
CA THR A 137 -2.27 -1.03 -20.63
C THR A 137 -1.47 -0.72 -19.37
N LYS A 138 -0.54 0.25 -19.42
CA LYS A 138 0.18 0.74 -18.22
C LYS A 138 -0.80 1.12 -17.09
N ASP A 139 -1.91 1.77 -17.42
CA ASP A 139 -2.94 2.16 -16.44
C ASP A 139 -3.64 0.93 -15.83
N GLU A 140 -4.04 -0.06 -16.65
CA GLU A 140 -4.63 -1.30 -16.16
C GLU A 140 -3.68 -2.06 -15.24
N VAL A 141 -2.38 -2.08 -15.56
CA VAL A 141 -1.34 -2.66 -14.70
C VAL A 141 -1.26 -1.92 -13.37
N LEU A 142 -1.34 -0.59 -13.35
CA LEU A 142 -1.35 0.17 -12.09
C LEU A 142 -2.57 -0.15 -11.24
N LEU A 143 -3.76 -0.27 -11.85
CA LEU A 143 -4.98 -0.62 -11.12
C LEU A 143 -4.92 -2.04 -10.55
N ALA A 144 -4.41 -3.00 -11.32
CA ALA A 144 -4.31 -4.41 -10.94
C ALA A 144 -3.15 -4.69 -9.96
N ARG A 145 -2.01 -4.03 -10.12
CA ARG A 145 -0.77 -4.39 -9.41
C ARG A 145 -0.30 -3.34 -8.42
N GLY A 146 -0.82 -2.12 -8.50
CA GLY A 146 -0.30 -0.95 -7.80
C GLY A 146 0.95 -0.38 -8.45
N TYR A 147 1.50 0.69 -7.87
CA TYR A 147 2.65 1.38 -8.42
C TYR A 147 3.94 0.56 -8.28
N PRO A 148 4.78 0.48 -9.33
CA PRO A 148 6.08 -0.19 -9.23
C PRO A 148 7.01 0.60 -8.31
N PRO A 149 7.95 -0.06 -7.61
CA PRO A 149 8.91 0.64 -6.76
C PRO A 149 9.82 1.55 -7.59
N LEU A 150 9.80 2.85 -7.27
CA LEU A 150 10.49 3.89 -8.06
C LEU A 150 12.01 3.72 -8.12
N HIS A 151 12.65 3.10 -7.11
CA HIS A 151 14.09 2.84 -7.15
C HIS A 151 14.53 1.77 -8.17
N GLN A 152 13.60 1.02 -8.79
CA GLN A 152 13.90 0.09 -9.89
C GLN A 152 13.11 0.39 -11.16
N THR A 153 12.15 1.31 -11.11
CA THR A 153 11.38 1.76 -12.28
C THR A 153 11.62 3.26 -12.42
N LEU A 154 12.51 3.63 -13.34
CA LEU A 154 12.98 5.01 -13.53
C LEU A 154 11.82 6.01 -13.66
N SER A 155 10.76 5.60 -14.36
CA SER A 155 9.51 6.35 -14.44
C SER A 155 8.36 5.43 -14.87
N LEU A 156 7.11 5.88 -14.66
CA LEU A 156 5.94 5.21 -15.23
C LEU A 156 5.90 5.31 -16.77
N LYS A 157 6.73 6.16 -17.39
CA LYS A 157 6.85 6.19 -18.86
C LYS A 157 7.80 5.11 -19.39
N ALA A 158 8.63 4.50 -18.54
CA ALA A 158 9.55 3.44 -18.95
C ALA A 158 8.81 2.23 -19.51
N ASP A 159 9.46 1.52 -20.43
CA ASP A 159 8.91 0.34 -21.10
C ASP A 159 9.23 -0.97 -20.39
N LEU A 160 9.82 -0.89 -19.20
CA LEU A 160 10.08 -2.04 -18.35
C LEU A 160 9.82 -1.65 -16.91
N TRP A 161 8.83 -2.31 -16.29
CA TRP A 161 8.51 -2.11 -14.88
C TRP A 161 8.88 -3.36 -14.09
N LYS A 162 9.60 -3.18 -12.99
CA LYS A 162 10.03 -4.27 -12.12
C LYS A 162 9.24 -4.28 -10.82
N TYR A 163 8.73 -5.45 -10.48
CA TYR A 163 7.97 -5.75 -9.26
C TYR A 163 8.63 -6.89 -8.48
N TRP A 164 8.23 -7.02 -7.21
CA TRP A 164 8.62 -8.13 -6.36
C TRP A 164 7.40 -8.99 -6.10
N ASP A 165 7.55 -10.30 -6.29
CA ASP A 165 6.56 -11.26 -5.82
C ASP A 165 6.78 -11.48 -4.32
N HIS A 166 8.06 -11.61 -3.94
CA HIS A 166 8.54 -11.61 -2.57
C HIS A 166 10.03 -11.26 -2.54
N ARG A 167 10.65 -11.28 -1.36
CA ARG A 167 12.06 -10.87 -1.16
C ARG A 167 13.12 -11.61 -1.99
N PHE A 168 12.77 -12.72 -2.63
CA PHE A 168 13.69 -13.57 -3.41
C PHE A 168 13.25 -13.74 -4.87
N LYS A 169 12.13 -13.12 -5.28
CA LYS A 169 11.56 -13.31 -6.61
C LYS A 169 10.95 -12.02 -7.12
N THR A 170 11.23 -11.71 -8.37
CA THR A 170 10.75 -10.52 -9.06
C THR A 170 10.00 -10.89 -10.32
N SER A 171 9.07 -10.04 -10.70
CA SER A 171 8.38 -10.05 -11.99
C SER A 171 8.72 -8.76 -12.73
N GLN A 172 8.81 -8.82 -14.05
CA GLN A 172 8.96 -7.64 -14.88
C GLN A 172 7.90 -7.64 -15.98
N TYR A 173 7.35 -6.46 -16.26
CA TYR A 173 6.39 -6.25 -17.33
C TYR A 173 7.03 -5.34 -18.37
N LYS A 174 7.19 -5.88 -19.58
CA LYS A 174 7.72 -5.14 -20.72
C LYS A 174 6.56 -4.56 -21.51
N PHE A 175 6.68 -3.30 -21.89
CA PHE A 175 5.68 -2.56 -22.62
C PHE A 175 6.15 -2.21 -24.02
N GLN A 176 5.21 -2.16 -24.95
CA GLN A 176 5.35 -1.54 -26.26
C GLN A 176 4.02 -0.85 -26.57
N ASP A 177 4.07 0.39 -27.06
CA ASP A 177 2.87 1.17 -27.41
C ASP A 177 1.80 1.16 -26.30
N ASN A 178 2.26 1.42 -25.07
CA ASN A 178 1.44 1.45 -23.85
C ASN A 178 0.84 0.10 -23.40
N ARG A 179 1.18 -1.03 -24.02
CA ARG A 179 0.65 -2.36 -23.68
C ARG A 179 1.72 -3.34 -23.24
N VAL A 180 1.38 -4.23 -22.31
CA VAL A 180 2.23 -5.34 -21.91
C VAL A 180 2.40 -6.28 -23.10
N VAL A 181 3.65 -6.47 -23.55
CA VAL A 181 3.99 -7.43 -24.61
C VAL A 181 4.65 -8.69 -24.07
N GLU A 182 5.22 -8.62 -22.86
CA GLU A 182 5.96 -9.73 -22.27
C GLU A 182 5.93 -9.62 -20.74
N ILE A 183 5.75 -10.75 -20.07
CA ILE A 183 5.85 -10.89 -18.61
C ILE A 183 7.04 -11.81 -18.32
N ILE A 184 8.04 -11.29 -17.63
CA ILE A 184 9.30 -11.99 -17.34
C ILE A 184 9.33 -12.34 -15.84
N GLY A 185 9.44 -13.62 -15.51
CA GLY A 185 9.34 -14.11 -14.12
C GLY A 185 7.89 -14.37 -13.69
N GLY A 186 7.60 -14.24 -12.39
CA GLY A 186 6.26 -14.47 -11.83
C GLY A 186 5.96 -15.89 -11.37
N ALA A 187 4.90 -16.06 -10.57
CA ALA A 187 4.37 -17.38 -10.22
C ALA A 187 3.76 -18.03 -11.46
N THR A 188 4.29 -19.20 -11.82
CA THR A 188 3.61 -20.18 -12.68
C THR A 188 2.38 -20.72 -11.97
#